data_AF-A0A5Q2FAN9-F1
#
_entry.id   AF-A0A5Q2FAN9-F1
#
_cell.length_a   1.000
_cell.length_b   1.000
_cell.length_c   1.000
_cell.angle_alpha   90.00
_cell.angle_beta   90.00
_cell.angle_gamma   90.00
#
_symmetry.space_group_name_H-M   'P 1'
#
loop_
_entity.id
_entity.type
_entity.pdbx_description
1 polymer ?
#
loop_
_entity_poly.entity_id
_entity_poly.type
_entity_poly.pdbx_seq_one_letter_code
_entity_poly.pdbx_strand_id
1 'polypeptide(L)'
;MTTLTQPSPLRPTLGPSISGFPFPFTDDTYRYSTNVQPARQPVATPAGLWGTTVLDLDTDYERDLAERTQILAADPTRHAVLPHMRPAAWDTMLTLMRELAQAYPADFTLHREGKRWHWHNARLGISAEFVYGDASTLPDEPLRFISRQVQEDIVLLDQRGGSLHADAGVVTFAADWSFGFDVGMTFLEIHGPVPRIRQEGVITRAHEFLQRLQPHRPYRRTNWTMTIGRRLDVSTERYPEWGPDRELIRLVDDEEFGRLVHLRVEVQHLVRLPDSGAILFLIRTYMLPLEELATVEPWRTRTAAVLAELPADMADYKGIGKYKDRAAEWLTAYPSTPPATPAPGAEEVHPPALSLPVWPERPDPVDADGSSFLVIAVGDDPRTDLIARDWARDAARVGGTALTRLGSMTDSADRARLAGQLDQLRTGMRLMVVGGQYDVLQVLAEARAAGAIAAELRAFVVHRRDLPVQCAHCRQTHRVEAAPGDEVACPGCQRILAIHPHLAAVRGSFLGSDAHARDLP
;
A
#
# COMPACT_ATOMS: atom_id res chain seq x y z
N MET A 1 -57.57 10.15 -13.96
CA MET A 1 -56.43 9.46 -14.59
C MET A 1 -55.18 10.18 -14.15
N THR A 2 -54.62 9.74 -13.02
CA THR A 2 -53.42 10.34 -12.43
C THR A 2 -52.39 9.24 -12.39
N THR A 3 -51.44 9.30 -13.32
CA THR A 3 -50.39 8.32 -13.54
C THR A 3 -49.47 8.24 -12.32
N LEU A 4 -49.47 7.07 -11.67
CA LEU A 4 -48.51 6.66 -10.67
C LEU A 4 -47.13 6.54 -11.33
N THR A 5 -46.20 7.41 -10.92
CA THR A 5 -44.79 7.33 -11.28
C THR A 5 -44.20 6.07 -10.64
N GLN A 6 -43.71 5.14 -11.46
CA GLN A 6 -43.00 3.95 -11.00
C GLN A 6 -41.68 4.35 -10.30
N PRO A 7 -41.25 3.62 -9.25
CA PRO A 7 -39.95 3.82 -8.65
C PRO A 7 -38.82 3.44 -9.62
N SER A 8 -37.81 4.30 -9.69
CA SER A 8 -36.57 4.13 -10.44
C SER A 8 -35.90 2.78 -10.14
N PRO A 9 -35.29 2.09 -11.11
CA PRO A 9 -34.65 0.79 -10.86
C PRO A 9 -33.52 0.94 -9.84
N LEU A 10 -33.50 0.01 -8.89
CA LEU A 10 -32.50 -0.15 -7.85
C LEU A 10 -31.10 -0.10 -8.48
N ARG A 11 -30.30 0.91 -8.10
CA ARG A 11 -28.86 0.95 -8.37
C ARG A 11 -28.24 -0.31 -7.73
N PRO A 12 -27.33 -1.02 -8.41
CA PRO A 12 -26.57 -2.09 -7.78
C PRO A 12 -25.91 -1.53 -6.50
N THR A 13 -26.04 -2.25 -5.39
CA THR A 13 -25.37 -1.91 -4.14
C THR A 13 -23.87 -2.04 -4.36
N LEU A 14 -23.20 -0.91 -4.60
CA LEU A 14 -21.74 -0.83 -4.66
C LEU A 14 -21.15 -1.30 -3.33
N GLY A 15 -19.95 -1.89 -3.38
CA GLY A 15 -19.28 -2.42 -2.19
C GLY A 15 -19.07 -1.36 -1.09
N PRO A 16 -18.85 -1.78 0.17
CA PRO A 16 -18.63 -0.87 1.29
C PRO A 16 -17.43 0.07 1.07
N SER A 17 -16.37 -0.40 0.39
CA SER A 17 -15.21 0.42 -0.03
C SER A 17 -15.62 1.64 -0.85
N ILE A 18 -16.53 1.45 -1.80
CA ILE A 18 -16.97 2.48 -2.75
C ILE A 18 -17.99 3.42 -2.11
N SER A 19 -18.98 2.91 -1.37
CA SER A 19 -20.07 3.73 -0.83
C SER A 19 -19.62 4.74 0.24
N GLY A 20 -18.59 4.40 1.02
CA GLY A 20 -17.98 5.29 2.01
C GLY A 20 -16.78 6.10 1.50
N PHE A 21 -16.36 5.91 0.24
CA PHE A 21 -15.12 6.52 -0.24
C PHE A 21 -15.21 8.07 -0.31
N PRO A 22 -14.25 8.79 0.30
CA PRO A 22 -14.27 10.26 0.35
C PRO A 22 -13.72 10.89 -0.93
N PHE A 23 -14.37 10.66 -2.07
CA PHE A 23 -13.91 11.15 -3.37
C PHE A 23 -13.56 12.67 -3.34
N PRO A 24 -12.32 13.07 -3.68
CA PRO A 24 -11.79 14.37 -3.27
C PRO A 24 -12.03 15.51 -4.28
N PHE A 25 -12.47 15.19 -5.50
CA PHE A 25 -12.56 16.15 -6.59
C PHE A 25 -13.95 16.77 -6.73
N THR A 26 -14.03 18.08 -6.53
CA THR A 26 -15.25 18.88 -6.76
C THR A 26 -15.38 19.35 -8.20
N ASP A 27 -14.25 19.53 -8.89
CA ASP A 27 -14.14 20.09 -10.23
C ASP A 27 -13.22 19.24 -11.11
N ASP A 28 -13.27 19.47 -12.42
CA ASP A 28 -12.48 18.73 -13.43
C ASP A 28 -11.02 19.21 -13.51
N THR A 29 -10.65 20.18 -12.68
CA THR A 29 -9.27 20.66 -12.50
C THR A 29 -8.95 20.71 -11.01
N TYR A 30 -7.67 20.54 -10.65
CA TYR A 30 -7.24 20.58 -9.25
C TYR A 30 -6.20 21.67 -9.01
N ARG A 31 -6.42 22.50 -7.99
CA ARG A 31 -5.49 23.50 -7.48
C ARG A 31 -5.47 23.45 -5.95
N TYR A 32 -4.37 23.90 -5.35
CA TYR A 32 -4.33 24.06 -3.91
C TYR A 32 -5.32 25.14 -3.46
N SER A 33 -6.02 24.87 -2.38
CA SER A 33 -6.94 25.81 -1.77
C SER A 33 -7.02 25.53 -0.27
N THR A 34 -7.54 26.48 0.49
CA THR A 34 -7.90 26.27 1.90
C THR A 34 -9.23 25.52 1.96
N ASN A 35 -9.24 24.24 1.58
CA ASN A 35 -10.42 23.37 1.50
C ASN A 35 -10.89 22.86 2.87
N VAL A 36 -10.92 23.74 3.88
CA VAL A 36 -11.28 23.41 5.26
C VAL A 36 -12.77 23.67 5.49
N GLN A 37 -13.46 22.70 6.06
CA GLN A 37 -14.89 22.77 6.40
C GLN A 37 -15.15 22.20 7.80
N PRO A 38 -16.26 22.55 8.46
CA PRO A 38 -16.64 21.90 9.71
C PRO A 38 -16.71 20.38 9.55
N ALA A 39 -16.21 19.63 10.53
CA ALA A 39 -16.34 18.19 10.56
C ALA A 39 -17.75 17.75 10.96
N ARG A 40 -18.03 16.44 10.92
CA ARG A 40 -19.33 15.84 11.26
C ARG A 40 -20.50 16.33 10.39
N GLN A 41 -20.19 16.78 9.17
CA GLN A 41 -21.19 17.09 8.15
C GLN A 41 -21.20 15.97 7.11
N PRO A 42 -22.35 15.34 6.80
CA PRO A 42 -22.38 14.33 5.75
C PRO A 42 -22.03 14.95 4.39
N VAL A 43 -21.25 14.23 3.59
CA VAL A 43 -20.96 14.56 2.18
C VAL A 43 -21.54 13.46 1.32
N ALA A 44 -22.58 13.79 0.54
CA ALA A 44 -23.16 12.89 -0.42
C ALA A 44 -22.27 12.79 -1.66
N THR A 45 -22.11 11.58 -2.18
CA THR A 45 -21.37 11.29 -3.41
C THR A 45 -22.29 10.51 -4.37
N PRO A 46 -21.93 10.40 -5.66
CA PRO A 46 -22.64 9.52 -6.59
C PRO A 46 -22.77 8.06 -6.12
N ALA A 47 -21.85 7.59 -5.26
CA ALA A 47 -21.76 6.22 -4.80
C ALA A 47 -22.31 5.98 -3.37
N GLY A 48 -22.50 7.05 -2.58
CA GLY A 48 -22.93 6.92 -1.19
C GLY A 48 -22.73 8.19 -0.38
N LEU A 49 -22.20 8.06 0.83
CA LEU A 49 -22.08 9.15 1.79
C LEU A 49 -20.95 8.89 2.78
N TRP A 50 -20.23 9.94 3.15
CA TRP A 50 -19.16 9.87 4.14
C TRP A 50 -19.16 11.10 5.06
N GLY A 51 -18.37 11.05 6.13
CA GLY A 51 -18.05 12.22 6.95
C GLY A 51 -19.06 12.55 8.06
N THR A 52 -19.88 11.60 8.48
CA THR A 52 -20.78 11.78 9.63
C THR A 52 -20.03 11.80 10.96
N THR A 53 -18.89 11.11 11.04
CA THR A 53 -18.05 10.98 12.24
C THR A 53 -16.68 11.63 12.05
N VAL A 54 -15.93 11.80 13.16
CA VAL A 54 -14.52 12.23 13.13
C VAL A 54 -13.60 11.03 12.91
N LEU A 55 -13.88 9.93 13.60
CA LEU A 55 -13.22 8.64 13.40
C LEU A 55 -14.13 7.75 12.59
N ASP A 56 -13.64 7.28 11.46
CA ASP A 56 -14.39 6.45 10.52
C ASP A 56 -13.70 5.10 10.38
N LEU A 57 -14.40 4.07 10.85
CA LEU A 57 -13.94 2.69 10.84
C LEU A 57 -14.52 1.97 9.62
N ASP A 58 -13.65 1.47 8.76
CA ASP A 58 -14.05 0.66 7.61
C ASP A 58 -13.84 -0.84 7.85
N THR A 59 -14.02 -1.63 6.79
CA THR A 59 -13.83 -3.08 6.80
C THR A 59 -12.38 -3.52 6.95
N ASP A 60 -11.42 -2.61 6.79
CA ASP A 60 -9.97 -2.89 6.94
C ASP A 60 -9.45 -2.53 8.33
N TYR A 61 -10.29 -2.10 9.28
CA TYR A 61 -9.89 -1.66 10.63
C TYR A 61 -8.84 -2.56 11.30
N GLU A 62 -9.10 -3.85 11.47
CA GLU A 62 -8.17 -4.77 12.14
C GLU A 62 -6.89 -4.98 11.32
N ARG A 63 -7.01 -5.00 9.99
CA ARG A 63 -5.88 -5.19 9.05
C ARG A 63 -4.92 -4.01 9.13
N ASP A 64 -5.44 -2.79 9.05
CA ASP A 64 -4.64 -1.57 9.10
C ASP A 64 -3.95 -1.45 10.47
N LEU A 65 -4.64 -1.76 11.57
CA LEU A 65 -4.05 -1.73 12.91
C LEU A 65 -2.95 -2.80 13.12
N ALA A 66 -3.09 -3.97 12.50
CA ALA A 66 -2.04 -4.97 12.47
C ALA A 66 -0.82 -4.47 11.68
N GLU A 67 -1.01 -3.81 10.55
CA GLU A 67 0.08 -3.17 9.77
C GLU A 67 0.78 -2.08 10.59
N ARG A 68 0.03 -1.18 11.25
CA ARG A 68 0.59 -0.17 12.18
C ARG A 68 1.45 -0.81 13.27
N THR A 69 0.98 -1.92 13.86
CA THR A 69 1.75 -2.65 14.87
C THR A 69 3.06 -3.20 14.30
N GLN A 70 3.05 -3.76 13.09
CA GLN A 70 4.26 -4.27 12.43
C GLN A 70 5.24 -3.15 12.11
N ILE A 71 4.76 -2.01 11.61
CA ILE A 71 5.59 -0.84 11.29
C ILE A 71 6.25 -0.29 12.56
N LEU A 72 5.49 -0.09 13.64
CA LEU A 72 6.05 0.42 14.91
C LEU A 72 7.05 -0.54 15.55
N ALA A 73 6.88 -1.85 15.36
CA ALA A 73 7.81 -2.85 15.84
C ALA A 73 9.12 -2.86 15.01
N ALA A 74 9.02 -2.66 13.69
CA ALA A 74 10.18 -2.60 12.80
C ALA A 74 10.94 -1.28 12.92
N ASP A 75 10.21 -0.17 13.10
CA ASP A 75 10.74 1.18 13.17
C ASP A 75 10.04 1.99 14.28
N PRO A 76 10.58 1.99 15.50
CA PRO A 76 10.00 2.76 16.60
C PRO A 76 10.03 4.28 16.40
N THR A 77 10.83 4.80 15.45
CA THR A 77 10.97 6.25 15.20
C THR A 77 9.70 6.89 14.60
N ARG A 78 8.76 6.06 14.13
CA ARG A 78 7.42 6.48 13.66
C ARG A 78 6.53 7.02 14.79
N HIS A 79 6.92 6.83 16.05
CA HIS A 79 6.29 7.42 17.23
C HIS A 79 7.29 8.33 17.93
N ALA A 80 6.85 9.54 18.27
CA ALA A 80 7.58 10.45 19.12
C ALA A 80 6.62 11.25 19.99
N VAL A 81 6.99 11.47 21.25
CA VAL A 81 6.29 12.36 22.17
C VAL A 81 7.34 13.14 22.95
N LEU A 82 7.54 14.41 22.61
CA LEU A 82 8.46 15.26 23.40
C LEU A 82 7.92 15.44 24.82
N PRO A 83 8.78 15.63 25.85
CA PRO A 83 8.36 15.58 27.25
C PRO A 83 7.22 16.54 27.63
N HIS A 84 7.18 17.73 27.04
CA HIS A 84 6.12 18.72 27.30
C HIS A 84 4.77 18.36 26.64
N MET A 85 4.76 17.43 25.67
CA MET A 85 3.55 16.97 24.98
C MET A 85 2.83 15.83 25.69
N ARG A 86 3.34 15.33 26.83
CA ARG A 86 2.67 14.28 27.62
C ARG A 86 1.22 14.61 27.98
N PRO A 87 0.85 15.85 28.40
CA PRO A 87 -0.55 16.20 28.61
C PRO A 87 -1.39 16.09 27.34
N ALA A 88 -0.86 16.50 26.19
CA ALA A 88 -1.55 16.41 24.90
C ALA A 88 -1.75 14.95 24.44
N ALA A 89 -0.81 14.05 24.76
CA ALA A 89 -0.96 12.61 24.52
C ALA A 89 -2.12 12.00 25.31
N TRP A 90 -2.24 12.33 26.60
CA TRP A 90 -3.38 11.92 27.44
C TRP A 90 -4.71 12.48 26.92
N ASP A 91 -4.73 13.78 26.61
CA ASP A 91 -5.93 14.48 26.10
C ASP A 91 -6.38 13.90 24.76
N THR A 92 -5.43 13.59 23.87
CA THR A 92 -5.70 12.87 22.61
C THR A 92 -6.32 11.51 22.87
N MET A 93 -5.72 10.68 23.72
CA MET A 93 -6.24 9.36 24.03
C MET A 93 -7.69 9.43 24.53
N LEU A 94 -7.96 10.28 25.51
CA LEU A 94 -9.30 10.41 26.06
C LEU A 94 -10.30 10.99 25.05
N THR A 95 -9.88 11.93 24.22
CA THR A 95 -10.69 12.49 23.13
C THR A 95 -11.07 11.42 22.13
N LEU A 96 -10.12 10.61 21.65
CA LEU A 96 -10.36 9.55 20.68
C LEU A 96 -11.23 8.40 21.25
N MET A 97 -11.01 8.00 22.51
CA MET A 97 -11.88 7.02 23.18
C MET A 97 -13.34 7.50 23.24
N ARG A 98 -13.56 8.81 23.48
CA ARG A 98 -14.91 9.40 23.47
C ARG A 98 -15.53 9.41 22.08
N GLU A 99 -14.76 9.77 21.05
CA GLU A 99 -15.23 9.73 19.66
C GLU A 99 -15.64 8.30 19.25
N LEU A 100 -14.80 7.30 19.55
CA LEU A 100 -15.09 5.90 19.28
C LEU A 100 -16.33 5.40 20.04
N ALA A 101 -16.40 5.62 21.36
CA ALA A 101 -17.54 5.19 22.17
C ALA A 101 -18.86 5.89 21.77
N GLN A 102 -18.78 7.13 21.28
CA GLN A 102 -19.96 7.84 20.78
C GLN A 102 -20.41 7.34 19.40
N ALA A 103 -19.47 7.11 18.48
CA ALA A 103 -19.78 6.72 17.11
C ALA A 103 -20.14 5.23 16.98
N TYR A 104 -19.54 4.38 17.80
CA TYR A 104 -19.62 2.91 17.72
C TYR A 104 -19.87 2.29 19.12
N PRO A 105 -20.97 2.62 19.81
CA PRO A 105 -21.21 2.22 21.20
C PRO A 105 -21.37 0.71 21.42
N ALA A 106 -21.63 -0.06 20.36
CA ALA A 106 -21.67 -1.53 20.41
C ALA A 106 -20.26 -2.15 20.52
N ASP A 107 -19.26 -1.48 19.96
CA ASP A 107 -17.90 -1.98 19.84
C ASP A 107 -16.95 -1.34 20.87
N PHE A 108 -17.26 -0.13 21.32
CA PHE A 108 -16.40 0.65 22.20
C PHE A 108 -17.19 1.24 23.35
N THR A 109 -16.69 1.06 24.57
CA THR A 109 -17.27 1.67 25.77
C THR A 109 -16.22 2.39 26.60
N LEU A 110 -16.62 3.53 27.16
CA LEU A 110 -15.78 4.32 28.05
C LEU A 110 -16.63 4.73 29.25
N HIS A 111 -16.27 4.23 30.43
CA HIS A 111 -16.94 4.55 31.69
C HIS A 111 -15.96 5.18 32.67
N ARG A 112 -16.47 6.00 33.60
CA ARG A 112 -15.67 6.62 34.65
C ARG A 112 -16.30 6.42 36.02
N GLU A 113 -15.52 5.88 36.95
CA GLU A 113 -15.86 5.75 38.36
C GLU A 113 -14.86 6.55 39.21
N GLY A 114 -15.29 7.70 39.72
CA GLY A 114 -14.39 8.64 40.40
C GLY A 114 -13.28 9.14 39.46
N LYS A 115 -12.03 8.76 39.77
CA LYS A 115 -10.84 9.09 38.94
C LYS A 115 -10.46 7.99 37.96
N ARG A 116 -11.04 6.79 38.10
CA ARG A 116 -10.68 5.62 37.28
C ARG A 116 -11.58 5.56 36.05
N TRP A 117 -10.95 5.36 34.90
CA TRP A 117 -11.59 5.13 33.62
C TRP A 117 -11.51 3.66 33.27
N HIS A 118 -12.59 3.14 32.70
CA HIS A 118 -12.67 1.79 32.17
C HIS A 118 -12.94 1.91 30.67
N TRP A 119 -11.98 1.50 29.86
CA TRP A 119 -12.05 1.48 28.40
C TRP A 119 -12.19 0.04 27.92
N HIS A 120 -13.14 -0.19 27.03
CA HIS A 120 -13.30 -1.47 26.34
C HIS A 120 -13.38 -1.24 24.83
N ASN A 121 -12.62 -2.03 24.09
CA ASN A 121 -12.66 -2.12 22.63
C ASN A 121 -12.88 -3.61 22.28
N ALA A 122 -14.12 -3.95 21.99
CA ALA A 122 -14.57 -5.31 21.75
C ALA A 122 -13.96 -5.90 20.47
N ARG A 123 -13.76 -5.07 19.44
CA ARG A 123 -13.18 -5.50 18.15
C ARG A 123 -11.76 -6.06 18.27
N LEU A 124 -10.98 -5.52 19.21
CA LEU A 124 -9.59 -5.94 19.46
C LEU A 124 -9.42 -6.76 20.74
N GLY A 125 -10.50 -7.03 21.48
CA GLY A 125 -10.45 -7.71 22.78
C GLY A 125 -9.67 -6.92 23.84
N ILE A 126 -9.60 -5.59 23.75
CA ILE A 126 -8.85 -4.75 24.67
C ILE A 126 -9.78 -4.29 25.81
N SER A 127 -9.29 -4.45 27.05
CA SER A 127 -9.89 -3.85 28.24
C SER A 127 -8.78 -3.21 29.06
N ALA A 128 -8.97 -1.95 29.44
CA ALA A 128 -7.99 -1.19 30.20
C ALA A 128 -8.67 -0.37 31.30
N GLU A 129 -8.10 -0.43 32.50
CA GLU A 129 -8.43 0.48 33.59
C GLU A 129 -7.28 1.45 33.81
N PHE A 130 -7.56 2.75 33.82
CA PHE A 130 -6.51 3.75 33.99
C PHE A 130 -6.96 4.97 34.78
N VAL A 131 -6.00 5.72 35.31
CA VAL A 131 -6.22 7.04 35.91
C VAL A 131 -5.61 8.08 34.98
N TYR A 132 -6.44 9.02 34.50
CA TYR A 132 -5.99 10.05 33.56
C TYR A 132 -4.84 10.88 34.14
N GLY A 133 -3.72 10.93 33.41
CA GLY A 133 -2.49 11.62 33.84
C GLY A 133 -1.51 10.76 34.64
N ASP A 134 -1.87 9.52 35.01
CA ASP A 134 -0.99 8.58 35.71
C ASP A 134 -0.54 7.45 34.77
N ALA A 135 0.66 7.61 34.19
CA ALA A 135 1.23 6.67 33.24
C ALA A 135 1.51 5.29 33.84
N SER A 136 1.58 5.15 35.17
CA SER A 136 1.78 3.84 35.81
C SER A 136 0.55 2.92 35.71
N THR A 137 -0.60 3.49 35.36
CA THR A 137 -1.88 2.77 35.26
C THR A 137 -2.24 2.35 33.84
N LEU A 138 -1.41 2.68 32.85
CA LEU A 138 -1.63 2.32 31.45
C LEU A 138 -0.52 1.37 31.00
N PRO A 139 -0.81 0.32 30.20
CA PRO A 139 0.20 -0.66 29.79
C PRO A 139 1.24 -0.08 28.81
N ASP A 140 0.99 1.08 28.23
CA ASP A 140 1.87 1.75 27.27
C ASP A 140 1.72 3.27 27.38
N GLU A 141 2.58 4.03 26.71
CA GLU A 141 2.45 5.49 26.61
C GLU A 141 1.09 5.86 25.97
N PRO A 142 0.34 6.86 26.47
CA PRO A 142 -1.04 7.15 26.05
C PRO A 142 -1.25 7.29 24.55
N LEU A 143 -0.38 8.03 23.84
CA LEU A 143 -0.52 8.23 22.41
C LEU A 143 -0.24 6.92 21.65
N ARG A 144 0.78 6.16 22.06
CA ARG A 144 1.06 4.83 21.51
C ARG A 144 -0.11 3.86 21.76
N PHE A 145 -0.67 3.85 22.97
CA PHE A 145 -1.79 3.00 23.34
C PHE A 145 -3.02 3.22 22.47
N ILE A 146 -3.43 4.47 22.25
CA ILE A 146 -4.62 4.78 21.46
C ILE A 146 -4.38 4.69 19.96
N SER A 147 -3.19 5.05 19.47
CA SER A 147 -2.86 4.99 18.04
C SER A 147 -2.98 3.57 17.48
N ARG A 148 -2.77 2.53 18.30
CA ARG A 148 -2.95 1.11 17.92
C ARG A 148 -4.42 0.67 17.89
N GLN A 149 -5.36 1.60 18.06
CA GLN A 149 -6.80 1.37 18.09
C GLN A 149 -7.58 2.33 17.19
N VAL A 150 -6.89 3.17 16.40
CA VAL A 150 -7.50 4.09 15.42
C VAL A 150 -6.77 3.97 14.08
N GLN A 151 -7.48 4.08 12.96
CA GLN A 151 -6.89 3.93 11.62
C GLN A 151 -6.09 5.18 11.20
N GLU A 152 -6.33 6.30 11.86
CA GLU A 152 -5.70 7.58 11.61
C GLU A 152 -4.23 7.60 12.03
N ASP A 153 -3.37 8.16 11.18
CA ASP A 153 -2.12 8.73 11.67
C ASP A 153 -2.40 9.98 12.49
N ILE A 154 -1.59 10.21 13.52
CA ILE A 154 -1.81 11.26 14.52
C ILE A 154 -0.58 12.16 14.57
N VAL A 155 -0.80 13.47 14.46
CA VAL A 155 0.21 14.49 14.76
C VAL A 155 -0.38 15.49 15.75
N LEU A 156 0.39 15.84 16.76
CA LEU A 156 0.02 16.83 17.76
C LEU A 156 0.88 18.09 17.58
N LEU A 157 0.21 19.21 17.32
CA LEU A 157 0.87 20.49 17.16
C LEU A 157 0.83 21.28 18.48
N ASP A 158 2.00 21.62 19.00
CA ASP A 158 2.14 22.60 20.08
C ASP A 158 2.04 24.01 19.51
N GLN A 159 1.30 24.88 20.20
CA GLN A 159 1.15 26.28 19.84
C GLN A 159 1.95 27.16 20.80
N ARG A 160 3.15 27.56 20.38
CA ARG A 160 4.07 28.42 21.16
C ARG A 160 4.74 29.47 20.29
N GLY A 161 5.04 30.62 20.88
CA GLY A 161 5.79 31.69 20.20
C GLY A 161 5.14 32.21 18.91
N GLY A 162 3.80 32.14 18.80
CA GLY A 162 3.08 32.52 17.58
C GLY A 162 3.28 31.57 16.40
N SER A 163 3.71 30.33 16.64
CA SER A 163 3.88 29.28 15.64
C SER A 163 3.30 27.95 16.13
N LEU A 164 3.12 27.01 15.19
CA LEU A 164 2.70 25.64 15.45
C LEU A 164 3.89 24.70 15.20
N HIS A 165 4.18 23.79 16.13
CA HIS A 165 5.30 22.85 16.02
C HIS A 165 4.81 21.40 16.13
N ALA A 166 5.28 20.50 15.27
CA ALA A 166 4.94 19.09 15.33
C ALA A 166 5.81 18.37 16.38
N ASP A 167 5.34 18.31 17.62
CA ASP A 167 6.18 17.87 18.76
C ASP A 167 5.80 16.48 19.29
N ALA A 168 4.69 15.91 18.83
CA ALA A 168 4.31 14.54 19.15
C ALA A 168 3.46 13.93 18.03
N GLY A 169 3.45 12.61 17.91
CA GLY A 169 2.71 11.93 16.86
C GLY A 169 3.03 10.44 16.72
N VAL A 170 2.19 9.77 15.94
CA VAL A 170 2.36 8.40 15.46
C VAL A 170 1.97 8.37 13.99
N VAL A 171 2.97 8.21 13.12
CA VAL A 171 2.77 8.26 11.67
C VAL A 171 3.36 7.01 11.04
N THR A 172 2.49 6.08 10.67
CA THR A 172 2.86 4.79 10.06
C THR A 172 2.42 4.68 8.62
N PHE A 173 1.42 5.45 8.20
CA PHE A 173 0.85 5.41 6.86
C PHE A 173 1.20 6.67 6.08
N ALA A 174 2.44 7.16 6.17
CA ALA A 174 2.85 8.40 5.52
C ALA A 174 2.74 8.34 3.99
N ALA A 175 2.52 9.51 3.37
CA ALA A 175 2.46 9.71 1.92
C ALA A 175 3.74 10.42 1.41
N ASP A 176 4.86 9.71 1.32
CA ASP A 176 6.17 10.22 0.85
C ASP A 176 6.75 11.35 1.73
N TRP A 177 6.62 11.20 3.05
CA TRP A 177 7.27 12.06 4.05
C TRP A 177 7.66 11.24 5.29
N SER A 178 8.49 11.83 6.17
CA SER A 178 8.98 11.20 7.40
C SER A 178 8.59 12.04 8.60
N PHE A 179 7.84 11.44 9.52
CA PHE A 179 7.55 12.09 10.79
C PHE A 179 8.82 12.27 11.63
N GLY A 180 9.76 11.32 11.58
CA GLY A 180 11.03 11.41 12.31
C GLY A 180 11.88 12.61 11.91
N PHE A 181 11.83 13.04 10.63
CA PHE A 181 12.46 14.28 10.18
C PHE A 181 11.72 15.53 10.66
N ASP A 182 10.40 15.48 10.75
CA ASP A 182 9.56 16.65 11.01
C ASP A 182 9.39 16.97 12.51
N VAL A 183 9.76 16.05 13.42
CA VAL A 183 9.63 16.28 14.87
C VAL A 183 10.37 17.56 15.30
N GLY A 184 9.64 18.48 15.94
CA GLY A 184 10.14 19.75 16.44
C GLY A 184 10.12 20.88 15.40
N MET A 185 9.87 20.59 14.13
CA MET A 185 9.77 21.61 13.08
C MET A 185 8.47 22.40 13.20
N THR A 186 8.52 23.65 12.76
CA THR A 186 7.35 24.51 12.63
C THR A 186 6.48 24.13 11.44
N PHE A 187 5.21 24.50 11.49
CA PHE A 187 4.26 24.35 10.38
C PHE A 187 4.80 24.90 9.05
N LEU A 188 5.53 26.02 9.07
CA LEU A 188 6.09 26.63 7.85
C LEU A 188 7.33 25.91 7.32
N GLU A 189 8.11 25.26 8.18
CA GLU A 189 9.27 24.43 7.82
C GLU A 189 8.82 23.13 7.18
N ILE A 190 7.89 22.41 7.83
CA ILE A 190 7.33 21.14 7.34
C ILE A 190 6.73 21.31 5.93
N HIS A 191 6.01 22.40 5.70
CA HIS A 191 5.38 22.67 4.40
C HIS A 191 6.29 23.44 3.41
N GLY A 192 7.59 23.62 3.73
CA GLY A 192 8.57 24.24 2.84
C GLY A 192 8.67 23.59 1.45
N PRO A 193 8.61 22.25 1.31
CA PRO A 193 8.71 21.56 0.03
C PRO A 193 7.49 21.71 -0.89
N VAL A 194 6.34 22.21 -0.41
CA VAL A 194 5.10 22.20 -1.20
C VAL A 194 5.11 23.32 -2.25
N PRO A 195 5.00 23.02 -3.56
CA PRO A 195 5.10 24.02 -4.61
C PRO A 195 3.89 24.97 -4.59
N ARG A 196 4.09 26.21 -5.05
CA ARG A 196 3.07 27.26 -5.23
C ARG A 196 2.36 27.80 -3.97
N ILE A 197 2.29 27.04 -2.88
CA ILE A 197 1.49 27.40 -1.70
C ILE A 197 1.97 28.70 -1.01
N ARG A 198 3.29 28.96 -0.99
CA ARG A 198 3.85 30.22 -0.45
C ARG A 198 3.47 31.43 -1.29
N GLN A 199 3.53 31.31 -2.62
CA GLN A 199 3.21 32.40 -3.55
C GLN A 199 1.71 32.73 -3.54
N GLU A 200 0.86 31.73 -3.33
CA GLU A 200 -0.60 31.87 -3.29
C GLU A 200 -1.17 32.24 -1.89
N GLY A 201 -0.29 32.40 -0.89
CA GLY A 201 -0.68 32.76 0.48
C GLY A 201 -1.59 31.75 1.18
N VAL A 202 -1.69 30.52 0.67
CA VAL A 202 -2.57 29.48 1.21
C VAL A 202 -2.05 28.97 2.55
N ILE A 203 -0.72 28.79 2.68
CA ILE A 203 -0.08 28.29 3.90
C ILE A 203 -0.24 29.25 5.07
N THR A 204 -0.05 30.56 4.85
CA THR A 204 -0.17 31.57 5.90
C THR A 204 -1.60 31.64 6.44
N ARG A 205 -2.59 31.61 5.54
CA ARG A 205 -4.02 31.56 5.93
C ARG A 205 -4.36 30.29 6.70
N ALA A 206 -3.83 29.15 6.28
CA ALA A 206 -4.01 27.89 7.01
C ALA A 206 -3.38 27.96 8.41
N HIS A 207 -2.15 28.47 8.53
CA HIS A 207 -1.47 28.66 9.81
C HIS A 207 -2.29 29.55 10.76
N GLU A 208 -2.75 30.71 10.30
CA GLU A 208 -3.59 31.61 11.09
C GLU A 208 -4.94 30.98 11.49
N PHE A 209 -5.56 30.24 10.58
CA PHE A 209 -6.80 29.53 10.87
C PHE A 209 -6.60 28.51 12.00
N LEU A 210 -5.55 27.68 11.89
CA LEU A 210 -5.22 26.66 12.88
C LEU A 210 -4.97 27.27 14.27
N GLN A 211 -4.26 28.40 14.34
CA GLN A 211 -4.02 29.11 15.60
C GLN A 211 -5.30 29.59 16.30
N ARG A 212 -6.37 29.82 15.54
CA ARG A 212 -7.67 30.29 16.06
C ARG A 212 -8.66 29.15 16.35
N LEU A 213 -8.31 27.90 16.07
CA LEU A 213 -9.17 26.74 16.35
C LEU A 213 -9.61 26.69 17.82
N GLN A 214 -10.91 26.52 18.02
CA GLN A 214 -11.54 26.43 19.34
C GLN A 214 -11.89 24.98 19.68
N PRO A 215 -11.87 24.58 20.96
CA PRO A 215 -12.33 23.27 21.40
C PRO A 215 -13.78 23.00 20.96
N HIS A 216 -14.13 21.72 20.78
CA HIS A 216 -15.47 21.25 20.39
C HIS A 216 -15.98 21.72 19.02
N ARG A 217 -15.12 22.35 18.21
CA ARG A 217 -15.42 22.71 16.82
C ARG A 217 -14.40 22.05 15.88
N PRO A 218 -14.48 20.73 15.68
CA PRO A 218 -13.57 20.05 14.79
C PRO A 218 -13.81 20.51 13.34
N TYR A 219 -12.73 20.68 12.61
CA TYR A 219 -12.75 20.92 11.17
C TYR A 219 -12.12 19.75 10.45
N ARG A 220 -12.33 19.68 9.14
CA ARG A 220 -11.65 18.73 8.29
C ARG A 220 -11.36 19.28 6.91
N ARG A 221 -10.47 18.61 6.22
CA ARG A 221 -10.18 18.80 4.80
C ARG A 221 -9.83 17.46 4.15
N THR A 222 -9.77 17.46 2.83
CA THR A 222 -9.23 16.33 2.07
C THR A 222 -7.86 16.67 1.49
N ASN A 223 -6.99 15.67 1.45
CA ASN A 223 -5.78 15.66 0.64
C ASN A 223 -5.80 14.40 -0.22
N TRP A 224 -5.04 14.38 -1.30
CA TRP A 224 -5.02 13.21 -2.19
C TRP A 224 -3.67 13.04 -2.88
N THR A 225 -3.38 11.81 -3.26
CA THR A 225 -2.32 11.42 -4.20
C THR A 225 -2.71 10.13 -4.91
N MET A 226 -1.81 9.54 -5.69
CA MET A 226 -1.95 8.17 -6.16
C MET A 226 -0.87 7.28 -5.56
N THR A 227 -1.18 6.00 -5.41
CA THR A 227 -0.25 5.02 -4.81
C THR A 227 -0.37 3.70 -5.56
N ILE A 228 0.74 2.98 -5.66
CA ILE A 228 0.83 1.71 -6.39
C ILE A 228 0.72 0.59 -5.37
N GLY A 229 -0.24 -0.31 -5.59
CA GLY A 229 -0.76 -1.25 -4.62
C GLY A 229 -1.51 -0.57 -3.47
N ARG A 230 -2.16 -1.38 -2.63
CA ARG A 230 -2.78 -0.93 -1.37
C ARG A 230 -1.74 -0.75 -0.26
N ARG A 231 -0.62 -0.08 -0.55
CA ARG A 231 0.48 0.14 0.40
C ARG A 231 0.20 1.40 1.23
N LEU A 232 0.01 1.24 2.54
CA LEU A 232 -0.24 2.36 3.44
C LEU A 232 1.04 3.10 3.82
N ASP A 233 2.11 2.35 4.09
CA ASP A 233 3.44 2.87 4.42
C ASP A 233 4.28 3.15 3.16
N VAL A 234 4.07 4.33 2.57
CA VAL A 234 4.93 4.89 1.51
C VAL A 234 5.81 6.02 2.06
N SER A 235 6.38 5.77 3.23
CA SER A 235 7.27 6.67 3.96
C SER A 235 8.65 6.81 3.32
N THR A 236 9.35 7.90 3.58
CA THR A 236 10.71 8.15 3.08
C THR A 236 11.70 7.08 3.56
N GLU A 237 11.51 6.57 4.77
CA GLU A 237 12.30 5.51 5.41
C GLU A 237 12.32 4.21 4.58
N ARG A 238 11.26 3.96 3.81
CA ARG A 238 11.11 2.75 2.98
C ARG A 238 11.15 3.03 1.48
N TYR A 239 11.62 4.21 1.07
CA TYR A 239 11.66 4.61 -0.33
C TYR A 239 12.22 3.53 -1.29
N PRO A 240 13.32 2.80 -0.97
CA PRO A 240 13.82 1.75 -1.87
C PRO A 240 12.82 0.62 -2.15
N GLU A 241 11.85 0.38 -1.27
CA GLU A 241 10.88 -0.72 -1.37
C GLU A 241 9.64 -0.38 -2.20
N TRP A 242 9.35 0.90 -2.43
CA TRP A 242 8.15 1.35 -3.13
C TRP A 242 8.41 2.39 -4.22
N GLY A 243 9.51 3.15 -4.14
CA GLY A 243 9.89 4.15 -5.13
C GLY A 243 10.04 3.59 -6.56
N PRO A 244 10.68 2.42 -6.77
CA PRO A 244 10.80 1.79 -8.09
C PRO A 244 9.46 1.47 -8.77
N ASP A 245 8.40 1.22 -7.99
CA ASP A 245 7.08 0.86 -8.50
C ASP A 245 6.54 1.95 -9.45
N ARG A 246 6.88 3.22 -9.21
CA ARG A 246 6.47 4.38 -10.04
C ARG A 246 6.90 4.28 -11.51
N GLU A 247 8.00 3.58 -11.80
CA GLU A 247 8.41 3.29 -13.18
C GLU A 247 7.84 1.96 -13.68
N LEU A 248 7.88 0.92 -12.84
CA LEU A 248 7.46 -0.43 -13.22
C LEU A 248 5.97 -0.51 -13.57
N ILE A 249 5.13 0.31 -12.93
CA ILE A 249 3.69 0.37 -13.21
C ILE A 249 3.37 0.79 -14.65
N ARG A 250 4.33 1.37 -15.39
CA ARG A 250 4.15 1.76 -16.79
C ARG A 250 4.30 0.57 -17.75
N LEU A 251 4.77 -0.57 -17.26
CA LEU A 251 5.10 -1.76 -18.06
C LEU A 251 4.07 -2.88 -17.95
N VAL A 252 3.20 -2.84 -16.95
CA VAL A 252 2.11 -3.82 -16.77
C VAL A 252 1.00 -3.61 -17.80
N ASP A 253 0.15 -4.61 -18.03
CA ASP A 253 -1.04 -4.46 -18.87
C ASP A 253 -2.12 -3.58 -18.21
N ASP A 254 -3.18 -3.28 -18.96
CA ASP A 254 -4.24 -2.37 -18.48
C ASP A 254 -5.10 -2.96 -17.37
N GLU A 255 -5.29 -4.27 -17.33
CA GLU A 255 -6.04 -4.92 -16.25
C GLU A 255 -5.28 -4.80 -14.93
N GLU A 256 -3.99 -5.14 -14.96
CA GLU A 256 -3.10 -5.00 -13.81
C GLU A 256 -2.90 -3.54 -13.41
N PHE A 257 -2.81 -2.61 -14.38
CA PHE A 257 -2.70 -1.19 -14.10
C PHE A 257 -3.90 -0.67 -13.31
N GLY A 258 -5.13 -0.99 -13.73
CA GLY A 258 -6.37 -0.58 -13.07
C GLY A 258 -6.49 -1.09 -11.63
N ARG A 259 -6.01 -2.31 -11.39
CA ARG A 259 -5.97 -2.96 -10.07
C ARG A 259 -4.91 -2.39 -9.14
N LEU A 260 -3.72 -2.10 -9.66
CA LEU A 260 -2.58 -1.69 -8.83
C LEU A 260 -2.58 -0.19 -8.55
N VAL A 261 -3.03 0.65 -9.47
CA VAL A 261 -3.03 2.10 -9.22
C VAL A 261 -4.23 2.46 -8.37
N HIS A 262 -3.98 3.07 -7.21
CA HIS A 262 -5.01 3.49 -6.27
C HIS A 262 -5.09 5.01 -6.20
N LEU A 263 -6.31 5.54 -6.18
CA LEU A 263 -6.55 6.88 -5.65
C LEU A 263 -6.44 6.82 -4.13
N ARG A 264 -5.45 7.52 -3.59
CA ARG A 264 -5.21 7.64 -2.16
C ARG A 264 -5.78 8.96 -1.66
N VAL A 265 -6.70 8.91 -0.72
CA VAL A 265 -7.33 10.10 -0.13
C VAL A 265 -7.09 10.14 1.36
N GLU A 266 -6.70 11.30 1.86
CA GLU A 266 -6.59 11.55 3.29
C GLU A 266 -7.75 12.46 3.71
N VAL A 267 -8.61 11.97 4.61
CA VAL A 267 -9.53 12.82 5.36
C VAL A 267 -8.82 13.27 6.60
N GLN A 268 -8.55 14.56 6.65
CA GLN A 268 -7.72 15.15 7.68
C GLN A 268 -8.57 15.95 8.65
N HIS A 269 -8.62 15.55 9.92
CA HIS A 269 -9.35 16.27 10.97
C HIS A 269 -8.42 17.15 11.80
N LEU A 270 -8.93 18.33 12.16
CA LEU A 270 -8.25 19.36 12.91
C LEU A 270 -9.07 19.68 14.15
N VAL A 271 -8.57 19.27 15.32
CA VAL A 271 -9.29 19.36 16.59
C VAL A 271 -8.43 20.10 17.61
N ARG A 272 -8.95 21.17 18.20
CA ARG A 272 -8.32 21.77 19.38
C ARG A 272 -8.64 20.89 20.59
N LEU A 273 -7.60 20.36 21.22
CA LEU A 273 -7.71 19.54 22.40
C LEU A 273 -8.07 20.42 23.62
N PRO A 274 -9.11 20.06 24.41
CA PRO A 274 -9.67 20.93 25.43
C PRO A 274 -8.80 21.11 26.68
N ASP A 275 -8.03 20.09 27.10
CA ASP A 275 -7.27 20.14 28.35
C ASP A 275 -5.86 20.70 28.14
N SER A 276 -5.20 20.25 27.07
CA SER A 276 -3.83 20.59 26.72
C SER A 276 -3.72 21.84 25.85
N GLY A 277 -4.78 22.19 25.13
CA GLY A 277 -4.76 23.27 24.15
C GLY A 277 -3.94 22.96 22.89
N ALA A 278 -3.37 21.77 22.73
CA ALA A 278 -2.67 21.38 21.50
C ALA A 278 -3.66 21.16 20.34
N ILE A 279 -3.18 21.16 19.09
CA ILE A 279 -3.99 20.78 17.93
C ILE A 279 -3.74 19.31 17.63
N LEU A 280 -4.80 18.51 17.70
CA LEU A 280 -4.84 17.15 17.19
C LEU A 280 -5.10 17.19 15.67
N PHE A 281 -4.12 16.73 14.90
CA PHE A 281 -4.22 16.50 13.46
C PHE A 281 -4.31 15.00 13.21
N LEU A 282 -5.49 14.56 12.76
CA LEU A 282 -5.75 13.17 12.40
C LEU A 282 -5.70 13.04 10.88
N ILE A 283 -5.09 11.98 10.38
CA ILE A 283 -4.93 11.72 8.95
C ILE A 283 -5.48 10.32 8.67
N ARG A 284 -6.75 10.24 8.25
CA ARG A 284 -7.38 8.98 7.85
C ARG A 284 -7.12 8.71 6.37
N THR A 285 -6.39 7.65 6.06
CA THR A 285 -6.03 7.27 4.69
C THR A 285 -7.00 6.24 4.11
N TYR A 286 -7.63 6.57 2.99
CA TYR A 286 -8.48 5.70 2.18
C TYR A 286 -7.79 5.37 0.86
N MET A 287 -7.96 4.13 0.38
CA MET A 287 -7.35 3.63 -0.85
C MET A 287 -8.45 3.00 -1.72
N LEU A 288 -8.58 3.46 -2.97
CA LEU A 288 -9.51 2.86 -3.92
C LEU A 288 -8.80 2.60 -5.25
N PRO A 289 -8.73 1.35 -5.75
CA PRO A 289 -8.09 1.05 -7.02
C PRO A 289 -8.86 1.70 -8.18
N LEU A 290 -8.15 2.04 -9.26
CA LEU A 290 -8.75 2.70 -10.42
C LEU A 290 -9.86 1.86 -11.05
N GLU A 291 -9.76 0.53 -11.02
CA GLU A 291 -10.82 -0.36 -11.50
C GLU A 291 -12.14 -0.18 -10.76
N GLU A 292 -12.12 -0.05 -9.42
CA GLU A 292 -13.32 0.18 -8.62
C GLU A 292 -13.81 1.61 -8.81
N LEU A 293 -12.90 2.59 -8.81
CA LEU A 293 -13.21 3.99 -9.05
C LEU A 293 -13.91 4.18 -10.41
N ALA A 294 -13.44 3.48 -11.44
CA ALA A 294 -13.96 3.60 -12.80
C ALA A 294 -15.40 3.08 -12.95
N THR A 295 -15.87 2.22 -12.04
CA THR A 295 -17.28 1.77 -12.01
C THR A 295 -18.26 2.90 -11.68
N VAL A 296 -17.78 4.00 -11.08
CA VAL A 296 -18.57 5.19 -10.75
C VAL A 296 -18.29 6.25 -11.81
N GLU A 297 -19.13 6.29 -12.84
CA GLU A 297 -18.95 7.14 -14.05
C GLU A 297 -18.54 8.61 -13.76
N PRO A 298 -19.17 9.35 -12.81
CA PRO A 298 -18.76 10.72 -12.51
C PRO A 298 -17.38 10.83 -11.84
N TRP A 299 -16.95 9.80 -11.11
CA TRP A 299 -15.62 9.76 -10.49
C TRP A 299 -14.55 9.47 -11.53
N ARG A 300 -14.81 8.50 -12.40
CA ARG A 300 -13.96 8.14 -13.53
C ARG A 300 -13.61 9.35 -14.39
N THR A 301 -14.65 9.99 -14.94
CA THR A 301 -14.53 11.12 -15.86
C THR A 301 -13.80 12.30 -15.22
N ARG A 302 -14.15 12.65 -13.98
CA ARG A 302 -13.49 13.74 -13.25
C ARG A 302 -12.03 13.43 -12.93
N THR A 303 -11.73 12.20 -12.51
CA THR A 303 -10.34 11.81 -12.20
C THR A 303 -9.48 11.84 -13.46
N ALA A 304 -10.01 11.38 -14.60
CA ALA A 304 -9.32 11.47 -15.89
C ALA A 304 -8.98 12.94 -16.25
N ALA A 305 -9.97 13.84 -16.14
CA ALA A 305 -9.78 15.26 -16.43
C ALA A 305 -8.74 15.91 -15.50
N VAL A 306 -8.83 15.65 -14.20
CA VAL A 306 -7.88 16.18 -13.20
C VAL A 306 -6.46 15.70 -13.50
N LEU A 307 -6.25 14.41 -13.78
CA LEU A 307 -4.91 13.86 -14.05
C LEU A 307 -4.32 14.38 -15.36
N ALA A 308 -5.14 14.51 -16.40
CA ALA A 308 -4.72 15.06 -17.68
C ALA A 308 -4.26 16.52 -17.54
N GLU A 309 -4.99 17.33 -16.77
CA GLU A 309 -4.72 18.76 -16.61
C GLU A 309 -3.70 19.10 -15.52
N LEU A 310 -3.45 18.19 -14.57
CA LEU A 310 -2.65 18.50 -13.37
C LEU A 310 -1.29 19.13 -13.71
N PRO A 311 -0.96 20.33 -13.16
CA PRO A 311 0.32 20.97 -13.39
C PRO A 311 1.51 20.08 -13.04
N ALA A 312 2.55 20.10 -13.88
CA ALA A 312 3.70 19.19 -13.77
C ALA A 312 4.38 19.23 -12.39
N ASP A 313 4.59 20.42 -11.82
CA ASP A 313 5.21 20.56 -10.49
C ASP A 313 4.34 20.01 -9.35
N MET A 314 3.00 20.08 -9.48
CA MET A 314 2.09 19.43 -8.54
C MET A 314 2.10 17.91 -8.70
N ALA A 315 2.19 17.42 -9.95
CA ALA A 315 2.30 16.00 -10.23
C ALA A 315 3.63 15.42 -9.72
N ASP A 316 4.72 16.18 -9.86
CA ASP A 316 6.05 15.83 -9.36
C ASP A 316 6.06 15.79 -7.84
N TYR A 317 5.51 16.83 -7.18
CA TYR A 317 5.37 16.86 -5.72
C TYR A 317 4.53 15.70 -5.18
N LYS A 318 3.45 15.32 -5.88
CA LYS A 318 2.63 14.15 -5.53
C LYS A 318 3.30 12.81 -5.86
N GLY A 319 4.40 12.82 -6.62
CA GLY A 319 5.11 11.63 -7.05
C GLY A 319 4.39 10.81 -8.12
N ILE A 320 3.52 11.45 -8.90
CA ILE A 320 2.67 10.78 -9.92
C ILE A 320 3.04 11.15 -11.36
N GLY A 321 3.95 12.12 -11.57
CA GLY A 321 4.32 12.64 -12.89
C GLY A 321 4.71 11.56 -13.91
N LYS A 322 5.31 10.46 -13.45
CA LYS A 322 5.76 9.34 -14.31
C LYS A 322 4.63 8.54 -14.97
N TYR A 323 3.45 8.51 -14.36
CA TYR A 323 2.34 7.63 -14.80
C TYR A 323 0.97 8.30 -14.83
N LYS A 324 0.85 9.60 -14.50
CA LYS A 324 -0.44 10.32 -14.48
C LYS A 324 -1.14 10.30 -15.84
N ASP A 325 -0.38 10.44 -16.93
CA ASP A 325 -0.96 10.54 -18.28
C ASP A 325 -1.52 9.18 -18.70
N ARG A 326 -0.78 8.09 -18.44
CA ARG A 326 -1.29 6.72 -18.60
C ARG A 326 -2.56 6.48 -17.77
N ALA A 327 -2.61 6.97 -16.53
CA ALA A 327 -3.79 6.84 -15.69
C ALA A 327 -5.00 7.63 -16.24
N ALA A 328 -4.77 8.82 -16.78
CA ALA A 328 -5.83 9.61 -17.42
C ALA A 328 -6.36 8.92 -18.69
N GLU A 329 -5.46 8.39 -19.53
CA GLU A 329 -5.79 7.63 -20.75
C GLU A 329 -6.58 6.37 -20.41
N TRP A 330 -6.11 5.61 -19.42
CA TRP A 330 -6.78 4.38 -18.95
C TRP A 330 -8.20 4.66 -18.45
N LEU A 331 -8.40 5.69 -17.63
CA LEU A 331 -9.73 6.08 -17.12
C LEU A 331 -10.65 6.56 -18.25
N THR A 332 -10.10 7.22 -19.27
CA THR A 332 -10.86 7.68 -20.44
C THR A 332 -11.28 6.51 -21.33
N ALA A 333 -10.42 5.50 -21.47
CA ALA A 333 -10.65 4.32 -22.29
C ALA A 333 -11.52 3.25 -21.60
N TYR A 334 -11.70 3.33 -20.27
CA TYR A 334 -12.46 2.33 -19.51
C TYR A 334 -13.90 2.22 -20.06
N PRO A 335 -14.43 1.00 -20.26
CA PRO A 335 -15.76 0.82 -20.85
C PRO A 335 -16.84 1.42 -19.96
N SER A 336 -17.77 2.17 -20.55
CA SER A 336 -18.85 2.87 -19.83
C SER A 336 -19.98 1.93 -19.36
N THR A 337 -19.84 0.62 -19.57
CA THR A 337 -20.83 -0.40 -19.25
C THR A 337 -20.23 -1.38 -18.25
N PRO A 338 -20.82 -1.55 -17.05
CA PRO A 338 -20.37 -2.59 -16.13
C PRO A 338 -20.59 -3.96 -16.79
N PRO A 339 -19.66 -4.94 -16.64
CA PRO A 339 -20.01 -6.33 -16.93
C PRO A 339 -21.20 -6.74 -16.04
N ALA A 340 -22.18 -7.43 -16.63
CA ALA A 340 -23.41 -7.83 -15.96
C ALA A 340 -23.12 -8.68 -14.71
N THR A 341 -23.77 -8.35 -13.59
CA THR A 341 -23.71 -9.14 -12.35
C THR A 341 -24.31 -10.53 -12.58
N PRO A 342 -23.61 -11.65 -12.29
CA PRO A 342 -24.23 -12.97 -12.30
C PRO A 342 -25.20 -13.11 -11.11
N ALA A 343 -26.26 -13.90 -11.31
CA ALA A 343 -27.31 -14.15 -10.32
C ALA A 343 -26.79 -14.80 -9.02
N PRO A 344 -27.46 -14.59 -7.87
CA PRO A 344 -27.03 -15.15 -6.58
C PRO A 344 -27.30 -16.66 -6.56
N GLY A 345 -26.23 -17.46 -6.50
CA GLY A 345 -26.35 -18.92 -6.46
C GLY A 345 -25.12 -19.69 -6.92
N ALA A 346 -23.92 -19.27 -6.52
CA ALA A 346 -22.72 -20.09 -6.58
C ALA A 346 -21.82 -19.67 -5.41
N GLU A 347 -21.26 -20.64 -4.69
CA GLU A 347 -20.26 -20.42 -3.63
C GLU A 347 -19.19 -19.42 -4.13
N GLU A 348 -18.87 -18.42 -3.30
CA GLU A 348 -17.81 -17.47 -3.58
C GLU A 348 -16.47 -18.20 -3.68
N VAL A 349 -16.09 -18.60 -4.90
CA VAL A 349 -14.72 -18.90 -5.24
C VAL A 349 -14.03 -17.56 -5.43
N HIS A 350 -13.24 -17.14 -4.43
CA HIS A 350 -12.32 -16.02 -4.57
C HIS A 350 -11.48 -16.18 -5.86
N PRO A 351 -11.42 -15.18 -6.74
CA PRO A 351 -10.52 -15.25 -7.90
C PRO A 351 -9.05 -15.30 -7.43
N PRO A 352 -8.16 -16.00 -8.16
CA PRO A 352 -6.83 -16.35 -7.68
C PRO A 352 -5.92 -15.12 -7.52
N ALA A 353 -5.04 -15.16 -6.52
CA ALA A 353 -4.14 -14.07 -6.18
C ALA A 353 -3.17 -13.71 -7.32
N LEU A 354 -3.07 -12.41 -7.58
CA LEU A 354 -2.47 -11.80 -8.78
C LEU A 354 -0.97 -11.56 -8.65
N SER A 355 -0.21 -12.58 -8.25
CA SER A 355 1.25 -12.49 -8.21
C SER A 355 1.89 -13.80 -8.69
N LEU A 356 1.20 -14.53 -9.56
CA LEU A 356 1.72 -15.74 -10.17
C LEU A 356 2.54 -15.39 -11.43
N PRO A 357 3.70 -16.02 -11.65
CA PRO A 357 4.48 -15.78 -12.86
C PRO A 357 3.71 -16.29 -14.09
N VAL A 358 3.56 -15.41 -15.09
CA VAL A 358 3.06 -15.78 -16.41
C VAL A 358 4.25 -16.18 -17.28
N TRP A 359 4.24 -17.42 -17.77
CA TRP A 359 5.29 -17.93 -18.65
C TRP A 359 4.79 -17.91 -20.10
N PRO A 360 5.60 -17.41 -21.06
CA PRO A 360 5.19 -17.35 -22.45
C PRO A 360 5.00 -18.77 -23.02
N GLU A 361 4.04 -18.95 -23.94
CA GLU A 361 3.77 -20.25 -24.57
C GLU A 361 4.92 -20.72 -25.48
N ARG A 362 5.74 -19.78 -25.96
CA ARG A 362 6.91 -20.03 -26.80
C ARG A 362 8.08 -19.18 -26.32
N PRO A 363 9.34 -19.60 -26.55
CA PRO A 363 10.50 -18.79 -26.18
C PRO A 363 10.45 -17.44 -26.92
N ASP A 364 10.63 -16.35 -26.18
CA ASP A 364 10.70 -15.01 -26.76
C ASP A 364 11.87 -14.91 -27.76
N PRO A 365 11.75 -14.08 -28.80
CA PRO A 365 12.86 -13.83 -29.70
C PRO A 365 14.02 -13.13 -28.98
N VAL A 366 15.23 -13.29 -29.53
CA VAL A 366 16.41 -12.56 -29.08
C VAL A 366 16.21 -11.06 -29.30
N ASP A 367 16.47 -10.28 -28.26
CA ASP A 367 16.45 -8.82 -28.34
C ASP A 367 17.64 -8.30 -29.15
N ALA A 368 17.36 -7.71 -30.31
CA ALA A 368 18.36 -7.21 -31.25
C ALA A 368 19.14 -5.99 -30.73
N ASP A 369 18.63 -5.29 -29.71
CA ASP A 369 19.29 -4.13 -29.10
C ASP A 369 20.33 -4.52 -28.04
N GLY A 370 20.53 -5.82 -27.80
CA GLY A 370 21.56 -6.34 -26.89
C GLY A 370 22.96 -6.28 -27.49
N SER A 371 23.94 -5.78 -26.72
CA SER A 371 25.35 -5.75 -27.14
C SER A 371 26.09 -7.07 -26.89
N SER A 372 25.60 -7.88 -25.94
CA SER A 372 26.10 -9.20 -25.61
C SER A 372 25.02 -10.04 -24.92
N PHE A 373 25.18 -11.36 -24.91
CA PHE A 373 24.15 -12.29 -24.47
C PHE A 373 24.73 -13.37 -23.57
N LEU A 374 24.05 -13.66 -22.46
CA LEU A 374 24.30 -14.82 -21.63
C LEU A 374 23.05 -15.71 -21.67
N VAL A 375 23.19 -16.91 -22.22
CA VAL A 375 22.14 -17.92 -22.22
C VAL A 375 22.43 -18.92 -21.10
N ILE A 376 21.47 -19.14 -20.22
CA ILE A 376 21.58 -20.08 -19.10
C ILE A 376 20.55 -21.19 -19.31
N ALA A 377 21.04 -22.40 -19.52
CA ALA A 377 20.26 -23.63 -19.48
C ALA A 377 20.43 -24.28 -18.11
N VAL A 378 19.33 -24.56 -17.42
CA VAL A 378 19.34 -25.27 -16.14
C VAL A 378 18.47 -26.52 -16.18
N GLY A 379 19.05 -27.65 -15.76
CA GLY A 379 18.38 -28.94 -15.69
C GLY A 379 18.52 -29.79 -16.96
N ASP A 380 18.04 -31.03 -16.86
CA ASP A 380 18.30 -32.09 -17.83
C ASP A 380 17.16 -32.31 -18.86
N ASP A 381 16.12 -31.47 -18.86
CA ASP A 381 15.04 -31.60 -19.84
C ASP A 381 15.57 -31.35 -21.27
N PRO A 382 15.35 -32.27 -22.23
CA PRO A 382 15.84 -32.10 -23.60
C PRO A 382 15.37 -30.81 -24.28
N ARG A 383 14.19 -30.28 -23.92
CA ARG A 383 13.68 -29.01 -24.44
C ARG A 383 14.51 -27.83 -23.96
N THR A 384 15.06 -27.88 -22.74
CA THR A 384 15.93 -26.84 -22.20
C THR A 384 17.14 -26.63 -23.09
N ASP A 385 17.85 -27.71 -23.44
CA ASP A 385 19.06 -27.65 -24.25
C ASP A 385 18.78 -27.35 -25.72
N LEU A 386 17.60 -27.71 -26.25
CA LEU A 386 17.16 -27.28 -27.58
C LEU A 386 16.97 -25.76 -27.64
N ILE A 387 16.15 -25.22 -26.74
CA ILE A 387 15.83 -23.78 -26.69
C ILE A 387 17.08 -22.96 -26.43
N ALA A 388 17.93 -23.38 -25.49
CA ALA A 388 19.16 -22.67 -25.19
C ALA A 388 20.12 -22.63 -26.38
N ARG A 389 20.20 -23.70 -27.19
CA ARG A 389 20.99 -23.71 -28.42
C ARG A 389 20.42 -22.82 -29.51
N ASP A 390 19.10 -22.76 -29.64
CA ASP A 390 18.45 -21.89 -30.62
C ASP A 390 18.62 -20.42 -30.23
N TRP A 391 18.35 -20.06 -28.98
CA TRP A 391 18.66 -18.72 -28.45
C TRP A 391 20.12 -18.35 -28.59
N ALA A 392 21.07 -19.23 -28.24
CA ALA A 392 22.49 -18.93 -28.38
C ALA A 392 22.89 -18.74 -29.85
N ARG A 393 22.31 -19.49 -30.78
CA ARG A 393 22.55 -19.34 -32.22
C ARG A 393 22.01 -18.02 -32.74
N ASP A 394 20.81 -17.64 -32.34
CA ASP A 394 20.17 -16.40 -32.77
C ASP A 394 20.88 -15.18 -32.15
N ALA A 395 21.24 -15.26 -30.87
CA ALA A 395 22.01 -14.24 -30.16
C ALA A 395 23.41 -14.03 -30.76
N ALA A 396 24.09 -15.11 -31.18
CA ALA A 396 25.39 -15.01 -31.83
C ALA A 396 25.37 -14.28 -33.18
N ARG A 397 24.18 -14.11 -33.80
CA ARG A 397 24.03 -13.26 -35.00
C ARG A 397 23.96 -11.77 -34.67
N VAL A 398 23.63 -11.43 -33.43
CA VAL A 398 23.46 -10.05 -32.96
C VAL A 398 24.73 -9.56 -32.25
N GLY A 399 25.26 -10.35 -31.30
CA GLY A 399 26.38 -9.93 -30.47
C GLY A 399 27.12 -11.08 -29.79
N GLY A 400 28.16 -10.74 -29.03
CA GLY A 400 28.97 -11.71 -28.30
C GLY A 400 28.11 -12.53 -27.33
N THR A 401 28.12 -13.86 -27.50
CA THR A 401 27.19 -14.76 -26.80
C THR A 401 27.93 -15.84 -26.04
N ALA A 402 27.57 -16.03 -24.77
CA ALA A 402 28.00 -17.15 -23.95
C ALA A 402 26.81 -18.05 -23.60
N LEU A 403 26.99 -19.37 -23.68
CA LEU A 403 25.99 -20.36 -23.26
C LEU A 403 26.54 -21.16 -22.08
N THR A 404 25.80 -21.16 -20.98
CA THR A 404 26.15 -21.86 -19.74
C THR A 404 25.12 -22.92 -19.43
N ARG A 405 25.62 -24.10 -19.04
CA ARG A 405 24.81 -25.22 -18.57
C ARG A 405 25.06 -25.45 -17.09
N LEU A 406 23.98 -25.44 -16.33
CA LEU A 406 23.90 -25.74 -14.90
C LEU A 406 23.02 -26.99 -14.72
N GLY A 407 23.36 -27.85 -13.77
CA GLY A 407 22.55 -29.02 -13.43
C GLY A 407 21.32 -28.63 -12.61
N SER A 408 21.50 -27.86 -11.52
CA SER A 408 20.38 -27.45 -10.65
C SER A 408 20.74 -26.25 -9.80
N MET A 409 19.76 -25.37 -9.54
CA MET A 409 19.89 -24.27 -8.58
C MET A 409 19.88 -24.72 -7.11
N THR A 410 19.71 -26.01 -6.83
CA THR A 410 19.97 -26.58 -5.50
C THR A 410 21.45 -26.92 -5.27
N ASP A 411 22.26 -26.99 -6.33
CA ASP A 411 23.68 -27.33 -6.23
C ASP A 411 24.54 -26.09 -5.98
N SER A 412 25.35 -26.14 -4.92
CA SER A 412 26.18 -24.99 -4.51
C SER A 412 27.27 -24.63 -5.53
N ALA A 413 27.81 -25.59 -6.28
CA ALA A 413 28.84 -25.32 -7.28
C ALA A 413 28.23 -24.65 -8.52
N ASP A 414 27.03 -25.07 -8.94
CA ASP A 414 26.30 -24.41 -10.01
C ASP A 414 25.87 -22.98 -9.63
N ARG A 415 25.44 -22.75 -8.40
CA ARG A 415 25.18 -21.39 -7.90
C ARG A 415 26.43 -20.51 -7.90
N ALA A 416 27.58 -21.04 -7.47
CA ALA A 416 28.84 -20.30 -7.52
C ALA A 416 29.27 -19.98 -8.96
N ARG A 417 29.06 -20.92 -9.89
CA ARG A 417 29.31 -20.71 -11.33
C ARG A 417 28.39 -19.63 -11.90
N LEU A 418 27.10 -19.62 -11.53
CA LEU A 418 26.17 -18.57 -11.91
C LEU A 418 26.63 -17.20 -11.41
N ALA A 419 26.91 -17.09 -10.11
CA ALA A 419 27.37 -15.84 -9.51
C ALA A 419 28.62 -15.27 -10.22
N GLY A 420 29.62 -16.11 -10.48
CA GLY A 420 30.84 -15.68 -11.19
C GLY A 420 30.60 -15.21 -12.64
N GLN A 421 29.50 -15.61 -13.27
CA GLN A 421 29.07 -15.07 -14.57
C GLN A 421 28.27 -13.78 -14.42
N LEU A 422 27.44 -13.69 -13.40
CA LEU A 422 26.68 -12.47 -13.09
C LEU A 422 27.61 -11.30 -12.70
N ASP A 423 28.77 -11.56 -12.08
CA ASP A 423 29.78 -10.54 -11.80
C ASP A 423 30.40 -9.93 -13.09
N GLN A 424 30.27 -10.64 -14.21
CA GLN A 424 30.77 -10.20 -15.51
C GLN A 424 29.71 -9.45 -16.32
N LEU A 425 28.52 -9.23 -15.77
CA LEU A 425 27.48 -8.41 -16.40
C LEU A 425 28.00 -7.01 -16.71
N ARG A 426 27.71 -6.53 -17.90
CA ARG A 426 28.02 -5.16 -18.36
C ARG A 426 26.76 -4.55 -18.96
N THR A 427 26.70 -3.23 -18.96
CA THR A 427 25.60 -2.47 -19.58
C THR A 427 25.38 -2.92 -21.02
N GLY A 428 24.13 -3.20 -21.38
CA GLY A 428 23.74 -3.66 -22.72
C GLY A 428 23.67 -5.18 -22.88
N MET A 429 24.05 -5.97 -21.87
CA MET A 429 23.89 -7.42 -21.91
C MET A 429 22.41 -7.85 -21.84
N ARG A 430 22.06 -8.99 -22.43
CA ARG A 430 20.78 -9.70 -22.22
C ARG A 430 21.02 -11.05 -21.59
N LEU A 431 20.30 -11.35 -20.52
CA LEU A 431 20.32 -12.63 -19.84
C LEU A 431 19.05 -13.42 -20.22
N MET A 432 19.25 -14.59 -20.82
CA MET A 432 18.17 -15.46 -21.29
C MET A 432 18.25 -16.78 -20.53
N VAL A 433 17.20 -17.15 -19.80
CA VAL A 433 17.19 -18.31 -18.90
C VAL A 433 16.15 -19.32 -19.37
N VAL A 434 16.53 -20.58 -19.46
CA VAL A 434 15.60 -21.68 -19.74
C VAL A 434 15.82 -22.84 -18.79
N GLY A 435 14.72 -23.43 -18.30
CA GLY A 435 14.77 -24.56 -17.38
C GLY A 435 13.41 -24.87 -16.75
N GLY A 436 13.41 -25.70 -15.71
CA GLY A 436 12.23 -25.92 -14.87
C GLY A 436 11.85 -24.67 -14.07
N GLN A 437 10.59 -24.58 -13.65
CA GLN A 437 10.07 -23.40 -12.94
C GLN A 437 10.88 -23.05 -11.69
N TYR A 438 11.27 -24.03 -10.88
CA TYR A 438 12.15 -23.78 -9.73
C TYR A 438 13.45 -23.08 -10.14
N ASP A 439 14.18 -23.67 -11.08
CA ASP A 439 15.51 -23.21 -11.47
C ASP A 439 15.45 -21.83 -12.11
N VAL A 440 14.49 -21.62 -13.02
CA VAL A 440 14.31 -20.33 -13.69
C VAL A 440 14.01 -19.23 -12.67
N LEU A 441 13.12 -19.46 -11.71
CA LEU A 441 12.79 -18.49 -10.68
C LEU A 441 14.00 -18.14 -9.79
N GLN A 442 14.83 -19.13 -9.44
CA GLN A 442 16.04 -18.92 -8.64
C GLN A 442 17.12 -18.16 -9.41
N VAL A 443 17.36 -18.50 -10.69
CA VAL A 443 18.30 -17.73 -11.55
C VAL A 443 17.85 -16.28 -11.70
N LEU A 444 16.56 -16.04 -11.94
CA LEU A 444 16.02 -14.69 -12.08
C LEU A 444 16.19 -13.87 -10.78
N ALA A 445 16.03 -14.51 -9.62
CA ALA A 445 16.26 -13.84 -8.34
C ALA A 445 17.75 -13.46 -8.15
N GLU A 446 18.68 -14.36 -8.47
CA GLU A 446 20.12 -14.07 -8.39
C GLU A 446 20.55 -12.99 -9.39
N ALA A 447 20.02 -13.02 -10.61
CA ALA A 447 20.29 -12.00 -11.62
C ALA A 447 19.81 -10.61 -11.17
N ARG A 448 18.61 -10.51 -10.60
CA ARG A 448 18.09 -9.25 -10.04
C ARG A 448 18.93 -8.77 -8.85
N ALA A 449 19.37 -9.67 -7.99
CA ALA A 449 20.27 -9.33 -6.89
C ALA A 449 21.63 -8.81 -7.38
N ALA A 450 22.09 -9.28 -8.55
CA ALA A 450 23.28 -8.76 -9.24
C ALA A 450 23.03 -7.46 -10.03
N GLY A 451 21.81 -6.91 -9.99
CA GLY A 451 21.45 -5.63 -10.60
C GLY A 451 20.81 -5.71 -11.99
N ALA A 452 20.50 -6.91 -12.49
CA ALA A 452 19.80 -7.06 -13.77
C ALA A 452 18.37 -6.51 -13.70
N ILE A 453 17.99 -5.69 -14.67
CA ILE A 453 16.63 -5.11 -14.77
C ILE A 453 15.72 -5.96 -15.65
N ALA A 454 14.40 -5.81 -15.52
CA ALA A 454 13.43 -6.61 -16.27
C ALA A 454 13.64 -6.55 -17.80
N ALA A 455 14.04 -5.41 -18.35
CA ALA A 455 14.31 -5.24 -19.78
C ALA A 455 15.45 -6.15 -20.28
N GLU A 456 16.40 -6.50 -19.41
CA GLU A 456 17.57 -7.33 -19.74
C GLU A 456 17.30 -8.83 -19.59
N LEU A 457 16.17 -9.21 -18.98
CA LEU A 457 15.85 -10.59 -18.63
C LEU A 457 14.84 -11.18 -19.63
N ARG A 458 15.12 -12.40 -20.10
CA ARG A 458 14.16 -13.27 -20.79
C ARG A 458 14.16 -14.63 -20.13
N ALA A 459 12.99 -15.24 -20.00
CA ALA A 459 12.87 -16.53 -19.33
C ALA A 459 11.85 -17.44 -20.02
N PHE A 460 12.18 -18.71 -20.14
CA PHE A 460 11.27 -19.74 -20.63
C PHE A 460 11.27 -20.94 -19.69
N VAL A 461 10.08 -21.36 -19.27
CA VAL A 461 9.89 -22.50 -18.38
C VAL A 461 9.39 -23.71 -19.16
N VAL A 462 10.17 -24.79 -19.16
CA VAL A 462 9.82 -26.02 -19.89
C VAL A 462 8.79 -26.88 -19.16
N HIS A 463 8.70 -26.76 -17.83
CA HIS A 463 7.70 -27.43 -16.99
C HIS A 463 7.44 -26.67 -15.69
N ARG A 464 6.21 -26.79 -15.14
CA ARG A 464 5.77 -26.13 -13.90
C ARG A 464 5.50 -27.10 -12.74
N ARG A 465 6.02 -28.33 -12.82
CA ARG A 465 5.81 -29.40 -11.81
C ARG A 465 6.44 -29.12 -10.44
N ASP A 466 7.38 -28.18 -10.39
CA ASP A 466 8.10 -27.80 -9.20
C ASP A 466 8.10 -26.29 -8.98
N LEU A 467 8.27 -25.87 -7.72
CA LEU A 467 8.40 -24.47 -7.39
C LEU A 467 9.28 -24.25 -6.14
N PRO A 468 9.86 -23.05 -6.00
CA PRO A 468 10.60 -22.65 -4.81
C PRO A 468 9.64 -22.17 -3.72
N VAL A 469 9.60 -22.82 -2.57
CA VAL A 469 8.81 -22.38 -1.40
C VAL A 469 9.75 -21.87 -0.30
N GLN A 470 9.58 -20.62 0.09
CA GLN A 470 10.15 -20.08 1.32
C GLN A 470 9.24 -20.41 2.49
N CYS A 471 9.75 -21.18 3.44
CA CYS A 471 9.03 -21.49 4.67
C CYS A 471 9.05 -20.29 5.63
N ALA A 472 7.88 -19.83 6.06
CA ALA A 472 7.74 -18.74 7.04
C ALA A 472 8.36 -19.08 8.41
N HIS A 473 8.52 -20.38 8.71
CA HIS A 473 8.98 -20.88 10.00
C HIS A 473 10.49 -21.06 10.09
N CYS A 474 11.09 -21.85 9.18
CA CYS A 474 12.55 -22.04 9.18
C CYS A 474 13.30 -21.01 8.33
N ARG A 475 12.57 -20.16 7.58
CA ARG A 475 13.11 -19.12 6.68
C ARG A 475 13.96 -19.63 5.51
N GLN A 476 14.03 -20.95 5.30
CA GLN A 476 14.73 -21.57 4.18
C GLN A 476 13.82 -21.69 2.95
N THR A 477 14.44 -21.67 1.76
CA THR A 477 13.76 -21.90 0.47
C THR A 477 14.04 -23.31 -0.01
N HIS A 478 12.99 -24.06 -0.36
CA HIS A 478 13.09 -25.45 -0.77
C HIS A 478 12.48 -25.67 -2.17
N ARG A 479 13.04 -26.59 -2.95
CA ARG A 479 12.38 -27.12 -4.15
C ARG A 479 11.29 -28.08 -3.69
N VAL A 480 10.06 -27.87 -4.13
CA VAL A 480 8.94 -28.76 -3.86
C VAL A 480 8.23 -29.10 -5.16
N GLU A 481 7.73 -30.33 -5.28
CA GLU A 481 6.86 -30.76 -6.38
C GLU A 481 5.40 -30.53 -5.97
N ALA A 482 4.90 -29.33 -6.25
CA ALA A 482 3.56 -28.87 -5.89
C ALA A 482 3.18 -27.64 -6.72
N ALA A 483 1.93 -27.21 -6.62
CA ALA A 483 1.41 -25.97 -7.17
C ALA A 483 1.05 -24.96 -6.06
N PRO A 484 0.97 -23.65 -6.36
CA PRO A 484 0.38 -22.70 -5.43
C PRO A 484 -1.07 -23.09 -5.12
N GLY A 485 -1.42 -23.11 -3.83
CA GLY A 485 -2.67 -23.67 -3.32
C GLY A 485 -2.53 -25.05 -2.68
N ASP A 486 -1.47 -25.80 -2.98
CA ASP A 486 -1.24 -27.12 -2.38
C ASP A 486 -0.65 -27.03 -0.97
N GLU A 487 -0.75 -28.13 -0.23
CA GLU A 487 -0.07 -28.34 1.05
C GLU A 487 1.13 -29.27 0.91
N VAL A 488 2.26 -28.91 1.51
CA VAL A 488 3.50 -29.71 1.47
C VAL A 488 4.21 -29.74 2.81
N ALA A 489 4.81 -30.87 3.17
CA ALA A 489 5.71 -30.92 4.32
C ALA A 489 7.02 -30.17 4.01
N CYS A 490 7.35 -29.17 4.83
CA CYS A 490 8.59 -28.41 4.72
C CYS A 490 9.80 -29.35 4.88
N PRO A 491 10.71 -29.45 3.90
CA PRO A 491 11.91 -30.29 4.05
C PRO A 491 12.79 -29.90 5.25
N GLY A 492 12.85 -28.60 5.60
CA GLY A 492 13.68 -28.09 6.69
C GLY A 492 13.09 -28.30 8.09
N CYS A 493 11.79 -28.00 8.30
CA CYS A 493 11.18 -28.03 9.64
C CYS A 493 9.99 -29.00 9.78
N GLN A 494 9.69 -29.78 8.75
CA GLN A 494 8.66 -30.83 8.73
C GLN A 494 7.21 -30.36 8.98
N ARG A 495 6.98 -29.04 9.08
CA ARG A 495 5.63 -28.46 9.17
C ARG A 495 4.90 -28.61 7.84
N ILE A 496 3.59 -28.88 7.90
CA ILE A 496 2.73 -28.83 6.73
C ILE A 496 2.53 -27.35 6.36
N LEU A 497 2.95 -26.99 5.15
CA LEU A 497 2.88 -25.64 4.63
C LEU A 497 1.77 -25.52 3.60
N ALA A 498 0.87 -24.56 3.75
CA ALA A 498 0.02 -24.10 2.65
C ALA A 498 0.85 -23.17 1.76
N ILE A 499 0.96 -23.50 0.47
CA ILE A 499 1.69 -22.70 -0.51
C ILE A 499 0.78 -21.56 -0.99
N HIS A 500 1.10 -20.32 -0.62
CA HIS A 500 0.30 -19.17 -1.00
C HIS A 500 0.48 -18.83 -2.49
N PRO A 501 -0.59 -18.43 -3.19
CA PRO A 501 -0.54 -17.97 -4.58
C PRO A 501 0.10 -16.58 -4.75
N HIS A 502 1.26 -16.37 -4.15
CA HIS A 502 2.02 -15.12 -4.21
C HIS A 502 3.53 -15.39 -4.37
N LEU A 503 4.11 -14.95 -5.48
CA LEU A 503 5.55 -15.04 -5.75
C LEU A 503 6.28 -13.77 -5.31
N ALA A 504 7.26 -13.91 -4.42
CA ALA A 504 8.19 -12.82 -4.11
C ALA A 504 9.29 -12.74 -5.19
N ALA A 505 9.17 -11.81 -6.14
CA ALA A 505 10.11 -11.68 -7.27
C ALA A 505 11.58 -11.46 -6.84
N VAL A 506 11.80 -10.79 -5.71
CA VAL A 506 13.14 -10.55 -5.12
C VAL A 506 13.78 -11.85 -4.63
N ARG A 507 12.98 -12.78 -4.10
CA ARG A 507 13.46 -14.07 -3.57
C ARG A 507 13.34 -15.21 -4.58
N GLY A 508 12.58 -14.98 -5.65
CA GLY A 508 12.22 -16.00 -6.63
C GLY A 508 11.53 -17.19 -5.96
N SER A 509 10.66 -16.95 -4.96
CA SER A 509 10.01 -18.00 -4.16
C SER A 509 8.58 -17.65 -3.78
N PHE A 510 7.73 -18.67 -3.71
CA PHE A 510 6.40 -18.62 -3.12
C PHE A 510 6.50 -18.66 -1.59
N LEU A 511 5.53 -18.07 -0.89
CA LEU A 511 5.46 -18.16 0.57
C LEU A 511 4.74 -19.44 0.98
N GLY A 512 5.36 -20.23 1.86
CA GLY A 512 4.70 -21.32 2.57
C GLY A 512 4.56 -20.98 4.06
N SER A 513 3.34 -20.95 4.59
CA SER A 513 3.08 -20.81 6.03
C SER A 513 2.38 -22.05 6.58
N ASP A 514 2.26 -22.17 7.90
CA ASP A 514 1.58 -23.34 8.50
C ASP A 514 0.18 -23.51 7.91
N ALA A 515 -0.12 -24.69 7.37
CA ALA A 515 -1.44 -25.02 6.83
C ALA A 515 -2.50 -25.02 7.94
N HIS A 516 -2.11 -25.39 9.16
CA HIS A 516 -2.99 -25.48 10.32
C HIS A 516 -2.92 -24.23 11.21
N ALA A 517 -2.34 -23.12 10.73
CA ALA A 517 -2.32 -21.86 11.48
C ALA A 517 -3.72 -21.38 11.90
N ARG A 518 -4.75 -21.74 11.13
CA ARG A 518 -6.17 -21.38 11.38
C ARG A 518 -6.87 -22.32 12.38
N ASP A 519 -6.27 -23.48 12.66
CA ASP A 519 -6.83 -24.51 13.54
C ASP A 519 -6.22 -24.48 14.95
N LEU A 520 -5.33 -23.51 15.21
CA LEU A 520 -4.74 -23.29 16.53
C LEU A 520 -5.69 -22.43 17.38
N PRO A 521 -6.07 -22.88 18.59
CA PRO A 521 -7.01 -22.19 19.47
C PRO A 521 -6.49 -20.85 20.01
#